data_AF-A0A0F9FSU7-F1
#
_entry.id   AF-A0A0F9FSU7-F1
#
_cell.length_a   1.000
_cell.length_b   1.000
_cell.length_c   1.000
_cell.angle_alpha   90.00
_cell.angle_beta   90.00
_cell.angle_gamma   90.00
#
_symmetry.space_group_name_H-M   'P 1'
#
loop_
_entity.id
_entity.type
_entity.pdbx_description
1 polymer ?
#
loop_
_entity_poly.entity_id
_entity_poly.type
_entity_poly.pdbx_seq_one_letter_code
_entity_poly.pdbx_strand_id
1 'polypeptide(L)'
;MNSKSSNSITIQDVFDKDRNPRRELNLIVKVADTSERNIWTEFEEFVLTEALLRHIHQFYTDFSASISFDEPKMPFWLEGFYGSGKSHLSKIIGHLIQNSQLIDHKGNLWTAIKFFTEHILKTAEFENTELKKIKLALIEGLELLPKQINAKTIFINLSPYSKSEVHTDSFIESFTSALLKEFNMFLGLAEIIQTAELEKNLIKQGLYDEFKKIVQKREGEPWEEVRKTTSWARETFLYVYTQLKDCDLSIAHEYLKGADLDSNQKTVINVLKEINDWAIKILSVPEKGIVG
;
A
#
# COMPACT_ATOMS: atom_id res chain seq x y z
N MET A 1 7.54 -20.63 62.04
CA MET A 1 8.38 -19.71 61.25
C MET A 1 7.75 -19.59 59.86
N ASN A 2 6.96 -18.54 59.63
CA ASN A 2 6.36 -18.28 58.31
C ASN A 2 7.28 -17.32 57.57
N SER A 3 8.05 -17.84 56.60
CA SER A 3 8.77 -17.02 55.64
C SER A 3 7.75 -16.32 54.73
N LYS A 4 7.66 -15.00 54.83
CA LYS A 4 6.96 -14.17 53.85
C LYS A 4 7.62 -14.39 52.48
N SER A 5 6.90 -14.97 51.53
CA SER A 5 7.29 -14.97 50.12
C SER A 5 7.27 -13.51 49.65
N SER A 6 8.44 -12.93 49.45
CA SER A 6 8.57 -11.67 48.71
C SER A 6 8.16 -11.95 47.27
N ASN A 7 6.92 -11.61 46.90
CA ASN A 7 6.50 -11.59 45.50
C ASN A 7 7.28 -10.48 44.80
N SER A 8 8.42 -10.83 44.20
CA SER A 8 9.17 -9.92 43.34
C SER A 8 8.41 -9.77 42.03
N ILE A 9 7.79 -8.62 41.83
CA ILE A 9 7.20 -8.23 40.54
C ILE A 9 8.37 -8.01 39.57
N THR A 10 8.37 -8.72 38.45
CA THR A 10 9.33 -8.51 37.36
C THR A 10 8.80 -7.39 36.45
N ILE A 11 9.70 -6.74 35.71
CA ILE A 11 9.30 -5.74 34.71
C ILE A 11 8.29 -6.33 33.70
N GLN A 12 8.41 -7.62 33.38
CA GLN A 12 7.49 -8.32 32.49
C GLN A 12 6.06 -8.39 33.04
N ASP A 13 5.89 -8.43 34.36
CA ASP A 13 4.58 -8.48 35.01
C ASP A 13 3.82 -7.14 34.97
N VAL A 14 4.50 -6.06 34.56
CA VAL A 14 3.91 -4.72 34.36
C VAL A 14 3.36 -4.57 32.93
N PHE A 15 3.86 -5.36 31.97
CA PHE A 15 3.38 -5.32 30.60
C PHE A 15 2.06 -6.07 30.46
N ASP A 16 1.25 -5.64 29.49
CA ASP A 16 0.03 -6.34 29.09
C ASP A 16 0.34 -7.82 28.83
N LYS A 17 -0.41 -8.72 29.48
CA LYS A 17 -0.15 -10.17 29.49
C LYS A 17 -0.25 -10.78 28.09
N ASP A 18 -1.03 -10.14 27.22
CA ASP A 18 -1.21 -10.56 25.84
C ASP A 18 -0.10 -10.02 24.90
N ARG A 19 0.84 -9.22 25.43
CA ARG A 19 1.93 -8.60 24.66
C ARG A 19 3.30 -9.07 25.17
N ASN A 20 4.00 -9.87 24.36
CA ASN A 20 5.37 -10.28 24.67
C ASN A 20 6.34 -9.08 24.59
N PRO A 21 6.98 -8.65 25.70
CA PRO A 21 7.88 -7.49 25.70
C PRO A 21 9.23 -7.76 25.01
N ARG A 22 9.53 -9.01 24.65
CA ARG A 22 10.75 -9.41 23.94
C ARG A 22 10.55 -9.54 22.42
N ARG A 23 9.38 -9.16 21.90
CA ARG A 23 9.10 -9.21 20.46
C ARG A 23 9.93 -8.19 19.69
N GLU A 24 10.22 -8.49 18.43
CA GLU A 24 10.80 -7.49 17.53
C GLU A 24 9.80 -6.36 17.30
N LEU A 25 10.22 -5.12 17.55
CA LEU A 25 9.42 -3.93 17.31
C LEU A 25 9.89 -3.27 16.02
N ASN A 26 8.96 -3.09 15.09
CA ASN A 26 9.21 -2.27 13.91
C ASN A 26 9.18 -0.80 14.31
N LEU A 27 10.35 -0.25 14.68
CA LEU A 27 10.52 1.15 15.10
C LEU A 27 10.11 2.17 14.03
N ILE A 28 10.09 1.74 12.77
CA ILE A 28 9.65 2.54 11.62
C ILE A 28 8.68 1.68 10.83
N VAL A 29 7.46 2.19 10.70
CA VAL A 29 6.45 1.65 9.79
C VAL A 29 7.00 1.74 8.37
N LYS A 30 7.47 0.62 7.81
CA LYS A 30 7.93 0.54 6.42
C LYS A 30 6.72 0.48 5.51
N VAL A 31 6.55 1.49 4.67
CA VAL A 31 5.41 1.61 3.76
C VAL A 31 5.34 0.46 2.74
N ALA A 32 6.50 -0.06 2.32
CA ALA A 32 6.62 -1.12 1.32
C ALA A 32 6.47 -2.55 1.86
N ASP A 33 6.29 -2.74 3.18
CA ASP A 33 6.12 -4.08 3.75
C ASP A 33 4.63 -4.47 3.72
N THR A 34 4.24 -5.13 2.63
CA THR A 34 2.87 -5.53 2.33
C THR A 34 2.56 -6.96 2.73
N SER A 35 3.47 -7.64 3.45
CA SER A 35 3.21 -9.02 3.87
C SER A 35 2.01 -9.06 4.83
N GLU A 36 1.03 -9.92 4.55
CA GLU A 36 -0.23 -9.99 5.30
C GLU A 36 -0.03 -10.21 6.81
N ARG A 37 1.07 -10.90 7.18
CA ARG A 37 1.48 -11.11 8.58
C ARG A 37 2.00 -9.84 9.26
N ASN A 38 2.66 -8.95 8.52
CA ASN A 38 3.14 -7.69 9.08
C ASN A 38 1.98 -6.72 9.28
N ILE A 39 1.00 -6.72 8.38
CA ILE A 39 -0.22 -5.91 8.55
C ILE A 39 -1.02 -6.38 9.78
N TRP A 40 -1.16 -7.70 9.99
CA TRP A 40 -1.80 -8.24 11.21
C TRP A 40 -1.16 -7.68 12.49
N THR A 41 0.17 -7.74 12.56
CA THR A 41 0.92 -7.23 13.72
C THR A 41 0.71 -5.72 13.90
N GLU A 42 0.74 -4.93 12.82
CA GLU A 42 0.45 -3.49 12.89
C GLU A 42 -0.95 -3.21 13.46
N PHE A 43 -1.96 -4.02 13.14
CA PHE A 43 -3.30 -3.89 13.71
C PHE A 43 -3.37 -4.33 15.19
N GLU A 44 -2.72 -5.44 15.59
CA GLU A 44 -2.65 -5.86 16.99
C GLU A 44 -1.98 -4.84 17.90
N GLU A 45 -0.99 -4.11 17.37
CA GLU A 45 -0.25 -3.09 18.13
C GLU A 45 -0.99 -1.76 18.22
N PHE A 46 -1.97 -1.52 17.34
CA PHE A 46 -2.72 -0.27 17.30
C PHE A 46 -3.54 -0.06 18.58
N VAL A 47 -3.25 1.02 19.30
CA VAL A 47 -3.96 1.40 20.53
C VAL A 47 -4.96 2.50 20.21
N LEU A 48 -6.24 2.19 20.38
CA LEU A 48 -7.32 3.16 20.15
C LEU A 48 -7.53 4.04 21.39
N THR A 49 -7.20 5.32 21.26
CA THR A 49 -7.52 6.35 22.28
C THR A 49 -8.83 7.06 21.98
N GLU A 50 -9.37 7.80 22.95
CA GLU A 50 -10.59 8.58 22.76
C GLU A 50 -10.48 9.61 21.61
N ALA A 51 -9.32 10.27 21.51
CA ALA A 51 -9.05 11.24 20.45
C ALA A 51 -8.99 10.56 19.08
N LEU A 52 -8.31 9.40 18.98
CA LEU A 52 -8.23 8.64 17.75
C LEU A 52 -9.61 8.13 17.32
N LEU A 53 -10.44 7.66 18.25
CA LEU A 53 -11.81 7.25 17.95
C LEU A 53 -12.60 8.39 17.27
N ARG A 54 -12.52 9.61 17.82
CA ARG A 54 -13.19 10.78 17.23
C ARG A 54 -12.65 11.11 15.85
N HIS A 55 -11.32 11.10 15.67
CA HIS A 55 -10.71 11.40 14.38
C HIS A 55 -11.04 10.36 13.30
N ILE A 56 -11.01 9.06 13.64
CA ILE A 56 -11.36 8.00 12.70
C ILE A 56 -12.83 8.08 12.33
N HIS A 57 -13.72 8.33 13.30
CA HIS A 57 -15.14 8.53 13.02
C HIS A 57 -15.39 9.76 12.12
N GLN A 58 -14.75 10.89 12.40
CA GLN A 58 -14.87 12.09 11.58
C GLN A 58 -14.38 11.84 10.16
N PHE A 59 -13.17 11.27 10.02
CA PHE A 59 -12.62 10.88 8.73
C PHE A 59 -13.59 9.98 7.96
N TYR A 60 -14.12 8.94 8.60
CA TYR A 60 -15.05 8.01 7.95
C TYR A 60 -16.35 8.70 7.51
N THR A 61 -16.88 9.58 8.35
CA THR A 61 -18.10 10.34 8.05
C THR A 61 -17.91 11.21 6.81
N ASP A 62 -16.81 11.97 6.77
CA ASP A 62 -16.48 12.84 5.64
C ASP A 62 -16.19 12.01 4.38
N PHE A 63 -15.51 10.87 4.53
CA PHE A 63 -15.18 9.98 3.43
C PHE A 63 -16.42 9.34 2.82
N SER A 64 -17.31 8.80 3.64
CA SER A 64 -18.59 8.19 3.20
C SER A 64 -19.51 9.22 2.54
N ALA A 65 -19.50 10.47 3.01
CA ALA A 65 -20.18 11.56 2.31
C ALA A 65 -19.53 11.86 0.95
N SER A 66 -18.19 11.87 0.88
CA SER A 66 -17.45 12.23 -0.33
C SER A 66 -17.69 11.28 -1.51
N ILE A 67 -17.79 9.97 -1.23
CA ILE A 67 -17.99 8.92 -2.25
C ILE A 67 -19.38 8.98 -2.92
N SER A 68 -20.31 9.74 -2.35
CA SER A 68 -21.66 9.93 -2.92
C SER A 68 -21.69 11.01 -4.01
N PHE A 69 -20.63 11.79 -4.18
CA PHE A 69 -20.53 12.80 -5.24
C PHE A 69 -20.00 12.20 -6.55
N ASP A 70 -20.30 12.86 -7.68
CA ASP A 70 -19.81 12.44 -8.99
C ASP A 70 -18.29 12.56 -9.14
N GLU A 71 -17.67 13.55 -8.47
CA GLU A 71 -16.22 13.69 -8.34
C GLU A 71 -15.83 13.73 -6.84
N PRO A 72 -15.64 12.58 -6.19
CA PRO A 72 -15.21 12.53 -4.79
C PRO A 72 -13.84 13.19 -4.65
N LYS A 73 -13.75 14.25 -3.83
CA LYS A 73 -12.50 14.91 -3.47
C LYS A 73 -12.47 15.09 -1.96
N MET A 74 -11.61 14.33 -1.30
CA MET A 74 -11.40 14.46 0.13
C MET A 74 -9.91 14.44 0.47
N PRO A 75 -9.20 15.56 0.25
CA PRO A 75 -7.86 15.69 0.79
C PRO A 75 -7.93 15.69 2.32
N PHE A 76 -7.01 14.97 2.95
CA PHE A 76 -6.90 14.89 4.39
C PHE A 76 -5.44 15.06 4.81
N TRP A 77 -5.23 15.79 5.91
CA TRP A 77 -3.91 16.07 6.45
C TRP A 77 -3.81 15.60 7.90
N LEU A 78 -2.76 14.83 8.20
CA LEU A 78 -2.41 14.40 9.55
C LEU A 78 -1.29 15.25 10.12
N GLU A 79 -1.59 16.04 11.13
CA GLU A 79 -0.61 16.84 11.85
C GLU A 79 -0.34 16.27 13.26
N GLY A 80 0.89 16.44 13.76
CA GLY A 80 1.29 16.00 15.10
C GLY A 80 2.78 15.77 15.24
N PHE A 81 3.25 15.60 16.48
CA PHE A 81 4.68 15.44 16.80
C PHE A 81 5.32 14.17 16.23
N TYR A 82 6.64 14.16 16.08
CA TYR A 82 7.37 12.95 15.68
C TYR A 82 7.12 11.81 16.69
N GLY A 83 6.92 10.59 16.19
CA GLY A 83 6.60 9.42 17.02
C GLY A 83 5.14 9.33 17.50
N SER A 84 4.26 10.26 17.15
CA SER A 84 2.85 10.25 17.58
C SER A 84 1.95 9.23 16.84
N GLY A 85 2.52 8.36 16.01
CA GLY A 85 1.76 7.33 15.29
C GLY A 85 1.03 7.79 14.01
N LYS A 86 1.30 8.97 13.45
CA LYS A 86 0.60 9.48 12.24
C LYS A 86 0.64 8.52 11.06
N SER A 87 1.82 8.01 10.71
CA SER A 87 1.98 7.06 9.59
C SER A 87 1.30 5.71 9.87
N HIS A 88 1.23 5.30 11.14
CA HIS A 88 0.52 4.09 11.53
C HIS A 88 -0.99 4.30 11.39
N LEU A 89 -1.52 5.44 11.87
CA LEU A 89 -2.93 5.80 11.69
C LEU A 89 -3.32 5.87 10.21
N SER A 90 -2.51 6.51 9.36
CA SER A 90 -2.80 6.56 7.92
C SER A 90 -2.81 5.18 7.27
N LYS A 91 -1.94 4.27 7.72
CA LYS A 91 -1.95 2.87 7.26
C LYS A 91 -3.21 2.13 7.69
N ILE A 92 -3.60 2.24 8.97
CA ILE A 92 -4.82 1.62 9.48
C ILE A 92 -6.03 2.12 8.69
N ILE A 93 -6.16 3.43 8.49
CA ILE A 93 -7.23 4.03 7.68
C ILE A 93 -7.22 3.48 6.26
N GLY A 94 -6.07 3.45 5.59
CA GLY A 94 -5.95 2.90 4.24
C GLY A 94 -6.38 1.43 4.16
N HIS A 95 -5.93 0.59 5.09
CA HIS A 95 -6.31 -0.81 5.15
C HIS A 95 -7.81 -1.01 5.44
N LEU A 96 -8.43 -0.14 6.26
CA LEU A 96 -9.87 -0.14 6.51
C LEU A 96 -10.66 0.23 5.25
N ILE A 97 -10.24 1.26 4.51
CA ILE A 97 -10.89 1.68 3.26
C ILE A 97 -10.82 0.56 2.21
N GLN A 98 -9.64 -0.03 2.02
CA GLN A 98 -9.46 -1.17 1.11
C GLN A 98 -10.12 -2.46 1.63
N ASN A 99 -10.46 -2.54 2.91
CA ASN A 99 -10.83 -3.77 3.62
C ASN A 99 -9.83 -4.91 3.38
N SER A 100 -8.56 -4.63 3.61
CA SER A 100 -7.44 -5.55 3.28
C SER A 100 -7.58 -6.91 3.95
N GLN A 101 -7.09 -7.96 3.29
CA GLN A 101 -6.98 -9.29 3.90
C GLN A 101 -5.81 -9.31 4.89
N LEU A 102 -6.03 -9.96 6.02
CA LEU A 102 -5.05 -10.14 7.09
C LEU A 102 -4.96 -11.63 7.40
N ILE A 103 -3.77 -12.12 7.76
CA ILE A 103 -3.56 -13.48 8.24
C ILE A 103 -3.07 -13.42 9.68
N ASP A 104 -3.83 -14.06 10.58
CA ASP A 104 -3.43 -14.15 11.99
C ASP A 104 -2.25 -15.11 12.21
N HIS A 105 -1.69 -15.09 13.42
CA HIS A 105 -0.58 -15.98 13.81
C HIS A 105 -0.90 -17.48 13.67
N LYS A 106 -2.19 -17.85 13.58
CA LYS A 106 -2.68 -19.24 13.42
C LYS A 106 -2.99 -19.58 11.96
N GLY A 107 -2.84 -18.64 11.03
CA GLY A 107 -3.13 -18.82 9.60
C GLY A 107 -4.59 -18.58 9.22
N ASN A 108 -5.43 -18.04 10.11
CA ASN A 108 -6.82 -17.72 9.75
C ASN A 108 -6.87 -16.41 8.95
N LEU A 109 -7.77 -16.38 7.96
CA LEU A 109 -8.03 -15.20 7.15
C LEU A 109 -9.03 -14.27 7.85
N TRP A 110 -8.67 -13.00 7.90
CA TRP A 110 -9.45 -11.90 8.42
C TRP A 110 -9.54 -10.78 7.39
N THR A 111 -10.49 -9.86 7.59
CA THR A 111 -10.48 -8.57 6.90
C THR A 111 -10.14 -7.47 7.89
N ALA A 112 -9.52 -6.39 7.41
CA ALA A 112 -9.14 -5.25 8.22
C ALA A 112 -10.32 -4.68 9.02
N ILE A 113 -11.49 -4.53 8.37
CA ILE A 113 -12.70 -4.06 9.06
C ILE A 113 -13.12 -5.03 10.16
N LYS A 114 -13.21 -6.34 9.86
CA LYS A 114 -13.64 -7.33 10.86
C LYS A 114 -12.69 -7.36 12.06
N PHE A 115 -11.38 -7.34 11.82
CA PHE A 115 -10.40 -7.31 12.89
C PHE A 115 -10.55 -6.03 13.72
N PHE A 116 -10.63 -4.87 13.07
CA PHE A 116 -10.75 -3.59 13.75
C PHE A 116 -12.02 -3.49 14.59
N THR A 117 -13.17 -3.98 14.08
CA THR A 117 -14.42 -3.95 14.83
C THR A 117 -14.43 -4.97 15.97
N GLU A 118 -13.98 -6.20 15.74
CA GLU A 118 -14.04 -7.29 16.75
C GLU A 118 -12.95 -7.20 17.81
N HIS A 119 -11.73 -6.79 17.44
CA HIS A 119 -10.58 -6.83 18.34
C HIS A 119 -10.16 -5.47 18.88
N ILE A 120 -10.43 -4.37 18.17
CA ILE A 120 -9.99 -3.03 18.61
C ILE A 120 -11.19 -2.25 19.17
N LEU A 121 -12.24 -2.09 18.39
CA LEU A 121 -13.40 -1.30 18.83
C LEU A 121 -14.11 -2.02 19.98
N LYS A 122 -14.50 -3.29 19.84
CA LYS A 122 -15.27 -3.99 20.90
C LYS A 122 -14.52 -4.09 22.23
N THR A 123 -13.21 -4.28 22.22
CA THR A 123 -12.37 -4.37 23.42
C THR A 123 -12.07 -3.00 24.04
N ALA A 124 -12.10 -1.91 23.26
CA ALA A 124 -11.91 -0.57 23.77
C ALA A 124 -13.06 -0.16 24.70
N GLU A 125 -12.74 0.05 25.97
CA GLU A 125 -13.67 0.51 26.99
C GLU A 125 -13.68 2.04 27.04
N PHE A 126 -14.86 2.63 26.83
CA PHE A 126 -15.09 4.07 26.95
C PHE A 126 -16.24 4.29 27.92
N GLU A 127 -16.03 5.04 29.00
CA GLU A 127 -17.06 5.29 30.00
C GLU A 127 -18.11 6.30 29.50
N ASN A 128 -17.66 7.28 28.72
CA ASN A 128 -18.46 8.39 28.22
C ASN A 128 -19.54 7.92 27.21
N THR A 129 -20.81 8.26 27.48
CA THR A 129 -21.96 7.91 26.64
C THR A 129 -21.83 8.40 25.19
N GLU A 130 -21.25 9.57 24.94
CA GLU A 130 -21.05 10.09 23.59
C GLU A 130 -19.98 9.29 22.84
N LEU A 131 -18.90 8.88 23.51
CA LEU A 131 -17.88 8.01 22.89
C LEU A 131 -18.45 6.64 22.54
N LYS A 132 -19.36 6.09 23.37
CA LYS A 132 -20.06 4.84 23.06
C LYS A 132 -20.91 4.96 21.79
N LYS A 133 -21.62 6.08 21.61
CA LYS A 133 -22.39 6.36 20.38
C LYS A 133 -21.48 6.45 19.16
N ILE A 134 -20.39 7.21 19.26
CA ILE A 134 -19.40 7.36 18.18
C ILE A 134 -18.80 6.00 17.79
N LYS A 135 -18.44 5.17 18.77
CA LYS A 135 -17.94 3.81 18.55
C LYS A 135 -18.96 2.94 17.80
N LEU A 136 -20.22 2.94 18.22
CA LEU A 136 -21.26 2.16 17.53
C LEU A 136 -21.49 2.64 16.09
N ALA A 137 -21.61 3.96 15.89
CA ALA A 137 -21.75 4.55 14.55
C ALA A 137 -20.55 4.21 13.63
N LEU A 138 -19.34 4.22 14.18
CA LEU A 138 -18.14 3.83 13.42
C LEU A 138 -18.15 2.34 13.04
N ILE A 139 -18.58 1.44 13.94
CA ILE A 139 -18.72 0.00 13.63
C ILE A 139 -19.70 -0.19 12.48
N GLU A 140 -20.90 0.39 12.60
CA GLU A 140 -21.95 0.28 11.58
C GLU A 140 -21.47 0.84 10.23
N GLY A 141 -20.82 2.00 10.25
CA GLY A 141 -20.23 2.61 9.06
C GLY A 141 -19.22 1.69 8.38
N LEU A 142 -18.20 1.25 9.12
CA LEU A 142 -17.15 0.39 8.57
C LEU A 142 -17.73 -0.91 7.99
N GLU A 143 -18.71 -1.53 8.62
CA GLU A 143 -19.35 -2.77 8.10
C GLU A 143 -20.14 -2.54 6.81
N LEU A 144 -20.62 -1.33 6.56
CA LEU A 144 -21.30 -0.96 5.32
C LEU A 144 -20.34 -0.56 4.19
N LEU A 145 -19.14 -0.08 4.53
CA LEU A 145 -18.19 0.47 3.55
C LEU A 145 -17.88 -0.45 2.35
N PRO A 146 -17.62 -1.77 2.53
CA PRO A 146 -17.33 -2.67 1.40
C PRO A 146 -18.52 -2.85 0.44
N LYS A 147 -19.73 -2.49 0.86
CA LYS A 147 -20.94 -2.50 0.00
C LYS A 147 -21.11 -1.19 -0.77
N GLN A 148 -20.45 -0.13 -0.32
CA GLN A 148 -20.52 1.20 -0.93
C GLN A 148 -19.43 1.39 -1.99
N ILE A 149 -18.21 0.92 -1.71
CA ILE A 149 -17.05 1.10 -2.58
C ILE A 149 -16.18 -0.16 -2.66
N ASN A 150 -15.54 -0.35 -3.82
CA ASN A 150 -14.41 -1.26 -3.99
C ASN A 150 -13.13 -0.42 -4.14
N ALA A 151 -12.32 -0.36 -3.10
CA ALA A 151 -11.15 0.50 -3.06
C ALA A 151 -9.85 -0.29 -3.00
N LYS A 152 -8.79 0.31 -3.55
CA LYS A 152 -7.40 -0.11 -3.36
C LYS A 152 -6.59 1.08 -2.87
N THR A 153 -5.66 0.83 -1.96
CA THR A 153 -4.81 1.85 -1.35
C THR A 153 -3.38 1.65 -1.78
N ILE A 154 -2.77 2.73 -2.27
CA ILE A 154 -1.34 2.80 -2.56
C ILE A 154 -0.72 3.69 -1.49
N PHE A 155 0.22 3.13 -0.73
CA PHE A 155 0.96 3.90 0.25
C PHE A 155 2.28 4.36 -0.35
N ILE A 156 2.61 5.64 -0.19
CA ILE A 156 3.81 6.24 -0.80
C ILE A 156 4.65 6.84 0.30
N ASN A 157 5.93 6.43 0.38
CA ASN A 157 6.88 7.04 1.29
C ASN A 157 7.69 8.13 0.59
N LEU A 158 7.46 9.38 0.98
CA LEU A 158 8.17 10.54 0.43
C LEU A 158 9.46 10.89 1.18
N SER A 159 9.74 10.28 2.33
CA SER A 159 10.95 10.61 3.13
C SER A 159 12.30 10.38 2.42
N PRO A 160 12.48 9.39 1.52
CA PRO A 160 13.72 9.26 0.76
C PRO A 160 13.91 10.39 -0.26
N TYR A 161 12.82 11.07 -0.63
CA TYR A 161 12.71 11.97 -1.76
C TYR A 161 12.67 13.46 -1.34
N SER A 162 12.61 13.73 -0.03
CA SER A 162 12.55 15.08 0.53
C SER A 162 13.92 15.71 0.84
N LYS A 163 15.02 15.08 0.40
CA LYS A 163 16.39 15.51 0.74
C LYS A 163 16.93 16.68 -0.11
N SER A 164 16.19 17.17 -1.09
CA SER A 164 16.58 18.33 -1.90
C SER A 164 15.98 19.62 -1.32
N GLU A 165 16.72 20.32 -0.47
CA GLU A 165 16.40 21.67 0.02
C GLU A 165 16.51 22.76 -1.08
N VAL A 166 16.53 22.40 -2.36
CA VAL A 166 16.86 23.34 -3.44
C VAL A 166 15.92 23.10 -4.64
N HIS A 167 14.95 24.00 -4.81
CA HIS A 167 13.96 24.10 -5.90
C HIS A 167 12.73 23.17 -5.86
N THR A 168 11.55 23.78 -6.02
CA THR A 168 10.22 23.12 -6.12
C THR A 168 10.15 22.06 -7.23
N ASP A 169 10.88 22.27 -8.33
CA ASP A 169 10.88 21.33 -9.47
C ASP A 169 11.52 19.99 -9.09
N SER A 170 12.60 20.03 -8.29
CA SER A 170 13.26 18.82 -7.79
C SER A 170 12.36 17.98 -6.88
N PHE A 171 11.49 18.64 -6.09
CA PHE A 171 10.50 17.94 -5.28
C PHE A 171 9.43 17.26 -6.14
N ILE A 172 8.89 17.95 -7.16
CA ILE A 172 7.86 17.39 -8.05
C ILE A 172 8.41 16.18 -8.81
N GLU A 173 9.63 16.23 -9.32
CA GLU A 173 10.29 15.11 -9.99
C GLU A 173 10.48 13.91 -9.04
N SER A 174 10.93 14.19 -7.82
CA SER A 174 11.16 13.15 -6.81
C SER A 174 9.85 12.51 -6.35
N PHE A 175 8.79 13.30 -6.15
CA PHE A 175 7.44 12.82 -5.87
C PHE A 175 6.89 11.98 -7.03
N THR A 176 7.04 12.47 -8.26
CA THR A 176 6.57 11.78 -9.46
C THR A 176 7.24 10.41 -9.61
N SER A 177 8.55 10.35 -9.37
CA SER A 177 9.33 9.11 -9.39
C SER A 177 8.90 8.14 -8.29
N ALA A 178 8.67 8.63 -7.07
CA ALA A 178 8.18 7.83 -5.95
C ALA A 178 6.80 7.24 -6.24
N LEU A 179 5.87 8.07 -6.71
CA LEU A 179 4.52 7.66 -7.10
C LEU A 179 4.55 6.60 -8.20
N LEU A 180 5.34 6.81 -9.26
CA LEU A 180 5.49 5.83 -10.35
C LEU A 180 6.02 4.49 -9.86
N LYS A 181 7.06 4.52 -9.05
CA LYS A 181 7.68 3.31 -8.50
C LYS A 181 6.69 2.52 -7.65
N GLU A 182 6.05 3.15 -6.67
CA GLU A 182 5.08 2.48 -5.79
C GLU A 182 3.88 1.98 -6.59
N PHE A 183 3.41 2.74 -7.58
CA PHE A 183 2.33 2.30 -8.46
C PHE A 183 2.72 1.10 -9.34
N ASN A 184 3.93 1.10 -9.91
CA ASN A 184 4.43 -0.04 -10.69
C ASN A 184 4.51 -1.30 -9.82
N MET A 185 5.08 -1.18 -8.62
CA MET A 185 5.16 -2.29 -7.66
C MET A 185 3.77 -2.77 -7.25
N PHE A 186 2.82 -1.84 -7.05
CA PHE A 186 1.42 -2.16 -6.78
C PHE A 186 0.78 -2.98 -7.91
N LEU A 187 1.14 -2.73 -9.16
CA LEU A 187 0.73 -3.53 -10.33
C LEU A 187 1.47 -4.88 -10.45
N GLY A 188 2.44 -5.18 -9.58
CA GLY A 188 3.32 -6.34 -9.70
C GLY A 188 4.42 -6.18 -10.76
N LEU A 189 4.68 -4.96 -11.20
CA LEU A 189 5.68 -4.61 -12.21
C LEU A 189 7.04 -4.29 -11.57
N ALA A 190 8.05 -4.06 -12.40
CA ALA A 190 9.40 -3.78 -11.98
C ALA A 190 9.48 -2.49 -11.13
N GLU A 191 10.40 -2.49 -10.16
CA GLU A 191 10.72 -1.29 -9.38
C GLU A 191 11.43 -0.22 -10.25
N ILE A 192 12.22 -0.68 -11.22
CA ILE A 192 12.92 0.17 -12.19
C ILE A 192 11.91 0.70 -13.19
N ILE A 193 11.72 2.03 -13.20
CA ILE A 193 10.67 2.71 -13.97
C ILE A 193 10.75 2.36 -15.46
N GLN A 194 11.93 2.36 -16.07
CA GLN A 194 12.11 2.03 -17.48
C GLN A 194 11.67 0.59 -17.79
N THR A 195 11.99 -0.35 -16.89
CA THR A 195 11.63 -1.76 -17.07
C THR A 195 10.12 -1.95 -16.91
N ALA A 196 9.52 -1.28 -15.93
CA ALA A 196 8.07 -1.31 -15.76
C ALA A 196 7.33 -0.74 -16.97
N GLU A 197 7.87 0.29 -17.62
CA GLU A 197 7.25 0.85 -18.83
C GLU A 197 7.23 -0.16 -19.99
N LEU A 198 8.31 -0.93 -20.15
CA LEU A 198 8.35 -2.04 -21.11
C LEU A 198 7.29 -3.08 -20.79
N GLU A 199 7.16 -3.48 -19.52
CA GLU A 199 6.16 -4.44 -19.08
C GLU A 199 4.73 -3.94 -19.32
N LYS A 200 4.45 -2.66 -19.02
CA LYS A 200 3.14 -2.05 -19.30
C LYS A 200 2.82 -2.08 -20.78
N ASN A 201 3.79 -1.77 -21.64
CA ASN A 201 3.57 -1.77 -23.08
C ASN A 201 3.35 -3.20 -23.61
N LEU A 202 4.07 -4.20 -23.09
CA LEU A 202 3.80 -5.61 -23.39
C LEU A 202 2.41 -6.04 -22.90
N ILE A 203 1.98 -5.58 -21.73
CA ILE A 203 0.64 -5.87 -21.17
C ILE A 203 -0.45 -5.24 -22.03
N LYS A 204 -0.30 -3.99 -22.47
CA LYS A 204 -1.23 -3.31 -23.38
C LYS A 204 -1.38 -4.06 -24.71
N GLN A 205 -0.33 -4.71 -25.17
CA GLN A 205 -0.33 -5.52 -26.39
C GLN A 205 -0.80 -6.97 -26.17
N GLY A 206 -1.04 -7.40 -24.93
CA GLY A 206 -1.40 -8.79 -24.61
C GLY A 206 -0.25 -9.80 -24.72
N LEU A 207 1.00 -9.33 -24.76
CA LEU A 207 2.18 -10.15 -25.04
C LEU A 207 2.98 -10.53 -23.79
N TYR A 208 2.64 -9.96 -22.64
CA TYR A 208 3.43 -10.09 -21.42
C TYR A 208 3.56 -11.52 -20.90
N ASP A 209 2.48 -12.31 -20.95
CA ASP A 209 2.52 -13.71 -20.49
C ASP A 209 3.37 -14.60 -21.40
N GLU A 210 3.33 -14.35 -22.71
CA GLU A 210 4.19 -15.04 -23.67
C GLU A 210 5.66 -14.63 -23.48
N PHE A 211 5.92 -13.34 -23.31
CA PHE A 211 7.23 -12.82 -22.98
C PHE A 211 7.83 -13.53 -21.77
N LYS A 212 7.09 -13.61 -20.65
CA LYS A 212 7.56 -14.32 -19.44
C LYS A 212 7.86 -15.80 -19.68
N LYS A 213 7.07 -16.48 -20.51
CA LYS A 213 7.32 -17.89 -20.87
C LYS A 213 8.61 -18.05 -21.67
N ILE A 214 8.90 -17.14 -22.59
CA ILE A 214 10.13 -17.18 -23.40
C ILE A 214 11.35 -16.88 -22.51
N VAL A 215 11.26 -15.87 -21.63
CA VAL A 215 12.31 -15.58 -20.63
C VAL A 215 12.62 -16.83 -19.80
N GLN A 216 11.60 -17.46 -19.22
CA GLN A 216 11.77 -18.64 -18.37
C GLN A 216 12.44 -19.81 -19.11
N LYS A 217 12.18 -19.98 -20.41
CA LYS A 217 12.84 -21.00 -21.24
C LYS A 217 14.30 -20.67 -21.54
N ARG A 218 14.65 -19.39 -21.64
CA ARG A 218 16.00 -18.92 -21.97
C ARG A 218 16.91 -18.88 -20.74
N GLU A 219 16.46 -18.17 -19.70
CA GLU A 219 17.27 -17.87 -18.51
C GLU A 219 17.18 -18.99 -17.46
N GLY A 220 16.15 -19.85 -17.52
CA GLY A 220 15.88 -20.85 -16.49
C GLY A 220 15.27 -20.25 -15.21
N GLU A 221 15.08 -18.95 -15.16
CA GLU A 221 14.52 -18.19 -14.03
C GLU A 221 13.27 -17.38 -14.46
N PRO A 222 12.35 -17.08 -13.54
CA PRO A 222 11.20 -16.25 -13.85
C PRO A 222 11.63 -14.81 -14.13
N TRP A 223 10.88 -14.12 -15.00
CA TRP A 223 11.19 -12.75 -15.40
C TRP A 223 11.29 -11.79 -14.21
N GLU A 224 10.50 -12.04 -13.16
CA GLU A 224 10.50 -11.27 -11.93
C GLU A 224 11.86 -11.28 -11.19
N GLU A 225 12.67 -12.33 -11.38
CA GLU A 225 14.04 -12.41 -10.86
C GLU A 225 15.04 -11.76 -11.81
N VAL A 226 14.93 -12.02 -13.10
CA VAL A 226 15.81 -11.46 -14.15
C VAL A 226 15.75 -9.92 -14.17
N ARG A 227 14.56 -9.36 -14.01
CA ARG A 227 14.32 -7.90 -14.07
C ARG A 227 14.90 -7.11 -12.91
N LYS A 228 15.45 -7.76 -11.88
CA LYS A 228 16.07 -7.08 -10.72
C LYS A 228 17.37 -6.36 -11.08
N THR A 229 18.03 -6.76 -12.18
CA THR A 229 19.27 -6.14 -12.64
C THR A 229 19.04 -5.47 -14.00
N THR A 230 19.22 -4.15 -14.07
CA THR A 230 18.88 -3.36 -15.27
C THR A 230 19.58 -3.83 -16.54
N SER A 231 20.87 -4.19 -16.47
CA SER A 231 21.63 -4.65 -17.63
C SER A 231 21.07 -5.96 -18.20
N TRP A 232 20.82 -6.94 -17.33
CA TRP A 232 20.26 -8.23 -17.73
C TRP A 232 18.81 -8.11 -18.19
N ALA A 233 18.02 -7.25 -17.54
CA ALA A 233 16.65 -6.96 -17.98
C ALA A 233 16.61 -6.44 -19.41
N ARG A 234 17.48 -5.48 -19.75
CA ARG A 234 17.55 -4.88 -21.10
C ARG A 234 18.02 -5.87 -22.16
N GLU A 235 19.10 -6.60 -21.89
CA GLU A 235 19.62 -7.60 -22.83
C GLU A 235 18.60 -8.71 -23.10
N THR A 236 17.96 -9.20 -22.03
CA THR A 236 16.92 -10.22 -22.13
C THR A 236 15.70 -9.69 -22.87
N PHE A 237 15.27 -8.46 -22.58
CA PHE A 237 14.17 -7.85 -23.30
C PHE A 237 14.44 -7.78 -24.80
N LEU A 238 15.61 -7.29 -25.22
CA LEU A 238 15.96 -7.18 -26.64
C LEU A 238 15.90 -8.53 -27.35
N TYR A 239 16.48 -9.57 -26.76
CA TYR A 239 16.46 -10.91 -27.33
C TYR A 239 15.05 -11.51 -27.38
N VAL A 240 14.29 -11.40 -26.30
CA VAL A 240 12.95 -12.01 -26.24
C VAL A 240 11.97 -11.26 -27.13
N TYR A 241 12.10 -9.95 -27.24
CA TYR A 241 11.22 -9.12 -28.07
C TYR A 241 11.40 -9.41 -29.57
N THR A 242 12.63 -9.66 -30.04
CA THR A 242 12.86 -10.05 -31.45
C THR A 242 12.20 -11.37 -31.78
N GLN A 243 12.25 -12.35 -30.88
CA GLN A 243 11.56 -13.62 -31.06
C GLN A 243 10.04 -13.47 -31.03
N LEU A 244 9.54 -12.64 -30.13
CA LEU A 244 8.11 -12.46 -29.90
C LEU A 244 7.42 -11.71 -31.05
N LYS A 245 8.12 -10.75 -31.67
CA LYS A 245 7.61 -9.95 -32.81
C LYS A 245 8.11 -10.39 -34.17
N ASP A 246 8.97 -11.41 -34.23
CA ASP A 246 9.68 -11.82 -35.44
C ASP A 246 10.33 -10.61 -36.15
N CYS A 247 11.10 -9.82 -35.37
CA CYS A 247 11.67 -8.56 -35.83
C CYS A 247 13.18 -8.49 -35.62
N ASP A 248 13.84 -7.64 -36.38
CA ASP A 248 15.28 -7.40 -36.24
C ASP A 248 15.63 -6.70 -34.92
N LEU A 249 16.88 -6.88 -34.49
CA LEU A 249 17.44 -6.26 -33.28
C LEU A 249 17.32 -4.73 -33.31
N SER A 250 17.42 -4.10 -34.48
CA SER A 250 17.27 -2.65 -34.64
C SER A 250 15.89 -2.15 -34.23
N ILE A 251 14.83 -2.90 -34.56
CA ILE A 251 13.44 -2.59 -34.21
C ILE A 251 13.24 -2.71 -32.70
N ALA A 252 13.80 -3.77 -32.09
CA ALA A 252 13.77 -3.95 -30.65
C ALA A 252 14.49 -2.81 -29.89
N HIS A 253 15.61 -2.31 -30.44
CA HIS A 253 16.31 -1.15 -29.86
C HIS A 253 15.51 0.13 -29.95
N GLU A 254 14.87 0.41 -31.10
CA GLU A 254 14.01 1.59 -31.25
C GLU A 254 12.81 1.54 -30.29
N TYR A 255 12.22 0.37 -30.10
CA TYR A 255 11.15 0.17 -29.11
C TYR A 255 11.62 0.50 -27.68
N LEU A 256 12.80 -0.01 -27.29
CA LEU A 256 13.37 0.24 -25.97
C LEU A 256 13.68 1.73 -25.77
N LYS A 257 14.21 2.42 -26.78
CA LYS A 257 14.43 3.88 -26.73
C LYS A 257 13.10 4.64 -26.56
N GLY A 258 12.05 4.23 -27.26
CA GLY A 258 10.72 4.83 -27.12
C GLY A 258 10.21 4.72 -25.68
N ALA A 259 10.31 3.53 -25.07
CA ALA A 259 9.91 3.32 -23.69
C ALA A 259 10.77 4.12 -22.68
N ASP A 260 12.08 4.21 -22.91
CA ASP A 260 12.98 5.03 -22.07
C ASP A 260 12.57 6.52 -22.14
N LEU A 261 12.27 7.04 -23.34
CA LEU A 261 11.81 8.42 -23.53
C LEU A 261 10.47 8.67 -22.83
N ASP A 262 9.50 7.78 -23.04
CA ASP A 262 8.17 7.87 -22.40
C ASP A 262 8.29 7.88 -20.88
N SER A 263 9.16 7.05 -20.32
CA SER A 263 9.37 6.95 -18.87
C SER A 263 10.00 8.21 -18.26
N ASN A 264 10.94 8.84 -18.97
CA ASN A 264 11.67 10.01 -18.48
C ASN A 264 10.87 11.33 -18.58
N GLN A 265 9.81 11.36 -19.40
CA GLN A 265 9.01 12.57 -19.64
C GLN A 265 7.69 12.61 -18.85
N LYS A 266 7.43 11.62 -17.98
CA LYS A 266 6.17 11.58 -17.22
C LYS A 266 6.12 12.71 -16.19
N THR A 267 5.12 13.57 -16.31
CA THR A 267 4.73 14.51 -15.25
C THR A 267 3.81 13.83 -14.24
N VAL A 268 3.67 14.39 -13.03
CA VAL A 268 2.72 13.91 -12.02
C VAL A 268 1.30 13.72 -12.58
N ILE A 269 0.85 14.62 -13.47
CA ILE A 269 -0.47 14.55 -14.10
C ILE A 269 -0.56 13.34 -15.02
N ASN A 270 0.49 13.02 -15.77
CA ASN A 270 0.52 11.82 -16.62
C ASN A 270 0.40 10.56 -15.75
N VAL A 271 1.09 10.52 -14.62
CA VAL A 271 1.05 9.39 -13.70
C VAL A 271 -0.34 9.21 -13.10
N LEU A 272 -0.98 10.29 -12.63
CA LEU A 272 -2.33 10.22 -12.06
C LEU A 272 -3.37 9.75 -13.09
N LYS A 273 -3.26 10.22 -14.34
CA LYS A 273 -4.10 9.72 -15.45
C LYS A 273 -3.87 8.24 -15.70
N GLU A 274 -2.61 7.82 -15.72
CA GLU A 274 -2.27 6.42 -15.90
C GLU A 274 -2.82 5.53 -14.75
N ILE A 275 -2.71 5.98 -13.50
CA ILE A 275 -3.32 5.29 -12.34
C ILE A 275 -4.82 5.13 -12.57
N ASN A 276 -5.49 6.18 -13.05
CA ASN A 276 -6.92 6.14 -13.33
C ASN A 276 -7.28 5.15 -14.45
N ASP A 277 -6.51 5.14 -15.54
CA ASP A 277 -6.72 4.22 -16.66
C ASP A 277 -6.55 2.76 -16.23
N TRP A 278 -5.55 2.49 -15.38
CA TRP A 278 -5.30 1.17 -14.83
C TRP A 278 -6.26 0.80 -13.71
N ALA A 279 -6.84 1.75 -12.97
CA ALA A 279 -7.81 1.47 -11.91
C ALA A 279 -9.02 0.70 -12.46
N ILE A 280 -9.46 1.00 -13.69
CA ILE A 280 -10.52 0.23 -14.39
C ILE A 280 -10.14 -1.25 -14.51
N LYS A 281 -8.87 -1.53 -14.85
CA LYS A 281 -8.34 -2.88 -14.99
C LYS A 281 -8.09 -3.57 -13.64
N ILE A 282 -7.57 -2.84 -12.65
CA ILE A 282 -7.24 -3.36 -11.32
C ILE A 282 -8.51 -3.69 -10.53
N LEU A 283 -9.49 -2.79 -10.55
CA LEU A 283 -10.72 -2.96 -9.77
C LEU A 283 -11.73 -3.87 -10.46
N SER A 284 -11.53 -4.19 -11.75
CA SER A 284 -12.50 -4.95 -12.57
C SER A 284 -13.91 -4.33 -12.53
N VAL A 285 -14.00 -3.02 -12.29
CA VAL A 285 -15.26 -2.28 -12.26
C VAL A 285 -15.35 -1.47 -13.55
N PRO A 286 -16.27 -1.79 -14.47
CA PRO A 286 -16.56 -0.92 -15.58
C PRO A 286 -17.18 0.37 -15.02
N GLU A 287 -16.62 1.51 -15.39
CA GLU A 287 -17.19 2.87 -15.33
C GLU A 287 -16.74 3.86 -14.25
N LYS A 288 -16.09 3.50 -13.12
CA LYS A 288 -15.56 4.53 -12.19
C LYS A 288 -14.27 4.11 -11.49
N GLY A 289 -13.14 4.37 -12.15
CA GLY A 289 -11.86 4.56 -11.44
C GLY A 289 -11.91 5.93 -10.80
N ILE A 290 -11.83 6.00 -9.47
CA ILE A 290 -11.72 7.27 -8.76
C ILE A 290 -10.39 7.21 -8.03
N VAL A 291 -9.44 7.99 -8.53
CA VAL A 291 -8.17 8.25 -7.84
C VAL A 291 -8.43 9.45 -6.93
N GLY A 292 -8.64 9.17 -5.64
CA GLY A 292 -8.67 10.17 -4.57
C GLY A 292 -7.30 10.33 -3.92
#